data_AF-A0A527PA29-F1
#
_entry.id   AF-A0A527PA29-F1
#
_cell.length_a   1.000
_cell.length_b   1.000
_cell.length_c   1.000
_cell.angle_alpha   90.00
_cell.angle_beta   90.00
_cell.angle_gamma   90.00
#
_symmetry.space_group_name_H-M   'P 1'
#
loop_
_entity.id
_entity.type
_entity.pdbx_description
1 polymer ?
#
loop_
_entity_poly.entity_id
_entity_poly.type
_entity_poly.pdbx_seq_one_letter_code
_entity_poly.pdbx_strand_id
1 'polypeptide(L)' 'MANLIIAERRQAMLAVEICDQGAGMVPEMMDRAFEPYFTTRPNRGGTELGLAVLAMPARNDEPSAS' A
#
# COMPACT_ATOMS: atom_id res chain seq x y z
N MET A 1 -17.11 6.62 10.02
CA MET A 1 -15.73 6.38 10.49
C MET A 1 -14.80 6.88 9.40
N ALA A 2 -14.00 7.90 9.70
CA ALA A 2 -13.22 8.61 8.68
C ALA A 2 -11.92 7.86 8.43
N ASN A 3 -11.72 7.39 7.20
CA ASN A 3 -10.39 7.03 6.72
C ASN A 3 -9.70 8.34 6.37
N LEU A 4 -8.53 8.59 6.95
CA LEU A 4 -7.76 9.78 6.65
C LEU A 4 -6.85 9.48 5.46
N ILE A 5 -6.98 10.27 4.40
CA ILE A 5 -6.06 10.27 3.27
C ILE A 5 -5.39 11.63 3.26
N ILE A 6 -4.08 11.66 3.50
CA ILE A 6 -3.26 12.85 3.34
C ILE A 6 -2.47 12.68 2.05
N ALA A 7 -2.48 13.69 1.19
CA ALA A 7 -1.64 13.74 0.00
C ALA A 7 -0.78 15.00 0.05
N GLU A 8 0.54 14.82 0.05
CA GLU A 8 1.53 15.89 0.15
C GLU A 8 2.49 15.81 -1.04
N ARG A 9 2.60 16.88 -1.82
CA ARG A 9 3.62 16.97 -2.87
C ARG A 9 4.99 17.18 -2.20
N ARG A 10 5.92 16.26 -2.42
CA ARG A 10 7.32 16.32 -1.96
C ARG A 10 8.25 16.38 -3.16
N GLN A 11 8.77 17.57 -3.48
CA GLN A 11 9.63 17.79 -4.65
C GLN A 11 9.01 17.19 -5.94
N ALA A 12 9.65 16.16 -6.50
CA ALA A 12 9.22 15.45 -7.71
C ALA A 12 8.22 14.30 -7.44
N MET A 13 7.81 14.07 -6.20
CA MET A 13 6.95 12.95 -5.79
C MET A 13 5.66 13.43 -5.12
N LEU A 14 4.66 12.55 -5.07
CA LEU A 14 3.46 12.72 -4.26
C LEU A 14 3.48 11.66 -3.14
N ALA A 15 3.56 12.10 -1.89
CA ALA A 15 3.42 11.23 -0.73
C ALA A 15 1.93 11.09 -0.39
N VAL A 16 1.44 9.86 -0.28
CA VAL A 16 0.06 9.56 0.12
C VAL A 16 0.09 8.72 1.39
N GLU A 17 -0.55 9.19 2.44
CA GLU A 17 -0.74 8.48 3.70
C GLU A 17 -2.19 8.02 3.82
N ILE A 18 -2.39 6.74 4.12
CA ILE A 18 -3.70 6.13 4.34
C ILE A 18 -3.73 5.63 5.78
N CYS A 19 -4.65 6.17 6.58
CA CYS A 19 -4.83 5.77 7.97
C CYS A 19 -6.26 5.28 8.21
N ASP A 20 -6.36 4.10 8.82
CA ASP A 20 -7.61 3.51 9.30
C ASP A 20 -7.62 3.41 10.83
N GLN A 21 -8.82 3.28 11.40
CA GLN A 21 -9.04 3.14 12.85
C GLN A 21 -9.31 1.67 13.24
N GLY A 22 -8.86 0.71 12.44
CA GLY A 22 -9.00 -0.70 12.70
C GLY A 22 -8.06 -1.21 13.80
N ALA A 23 -8.07 -2.52 14.02
CA ALA A 23 -7.25 -3.16 15.06
C ALA A 23 -5.72 -3.12 14.78
N GLY A 24 -5.31 -2.58 13.62
CA GLY A 24 -3.93 -2.61 13.16
C GLY A 24 -3.47 -3.99 12.73
N MET A 25 -2.15 -4.14 12.57
CA MET A 25 -1.48 -5.39 12.22
C MET A 25 -0.43 -5.70 13.29
N VAL A 26 -0.32 -6.97 13.70
CA VAL A 26 0.77 -7.40 14.56
C VAL A 26 2.09 -7.41 13.78
N PRO A 27 3.25 -7.23 14.43
CA PRO A 27 4.54 -7.10 13.75
C PRO A 27 4.83 -8.23 12.76
N GLU A 28 4.52 -9.47 13.11
CA GLU A 28 4.76 -10.65 12.27
C GLU A 28 3.92 -10.66 10.99
N MET A 29 2.77 -9.97 11.00
CA MET A 29 1.94 -9.80 9.81
C MET A 29 2.45 -8.67 8.92
N MET A 30 3.10 -7.65 9.50
CA MET A 30 3.67 -6.53 8.73
C MET A 30 4.81 -6.98 7.83
N ASP A 31 5.68 -7.87 8.34
CA ASP A 31 6.81 -8.41 7.58
C ASP A 31 6.36 -9.18 6.33
N ARG A 32 5.17 -9.78 6.41
CA ARG A 32 4.58 -10.63 5.36
C ARG A 32 3.51 -9.93 4.54
N ALA A 33 3.12 -8.70 4.90
CA ALA A 33 2.00 -7.98 4.31
C ALA A 33 2.14 -7.80 2.78
N PHE A 34 3.39 -7.77 2.30
CA PHE A 34 3.76 -7.58 0.91
C PHE A 34 4.05 -8.89 0.16
N GLU A 35 3.95 -10.05 0.83
CA GLU A 35 4.06 -11.36 0.18
C GLU A 35 2.84 -11.57 -0.74
N PRO A 36 3.05 -11.99 -2.01
CA PRO A 36 1.94 -12.36 -2.89
C PRO A 36 1.04 -13.42 -2.23
N TYR A 37 -0.28 -13.20 -2.31
CA TYR A 37 -1.31 -14.10 -1.77
C TYR A 37 -1.37 -14.19 -0.23
N PHE A 38 -0.60 -13.37 0.50
CA PHE A 38 -0.74 -13.33 1.95
C PHE A 38 -2.07 -12.67 2.35
N THR A 39 -2.81 -13.33 3.24
CA THR A 39 -4.09 -12.83 3.76
C THR A 39 -4.29 -13.25 5.21
N THR A 40 -4.91 -12.38 6.00
CA THR A 40 -5.42 -12.70 7.35
C THR A 40 -6.93 -12.97 7.33
N ARG A 41 -7.56 -12.96 6.15
CA ARG A 41 -9.01 -13.09 5.95
C ARG A 41 -9.30 -14.13 4.85
N PRO A 42 -8.98 -15.43 5.07
CA PRO A 42 -9.28 -16.47 4.10
C PRO A 42 -10.78 -16.52 3.81
N ASN A 43 -11.15 -16.78 2.55
CA ASN A 43 -12.53 -16.93 2.07
C ASN A 43 -13.42 -15.67 2.04
N ARG A 44 -12.86 -14.46 2.22
CA ARG A 44 -13.63 -13.20 2.12
C ARG A 44 -13.69 -12.59 0.71
N GLY A 45 -13.18 -13.29 -0.30
CA GLY A 45 -13.12 -12.85 -1.70
C GLY A 45 -12.04 -11.78 -1.94
N GLY A 46 -11.38 -11.84 -3.11
CA GLY A 46 -10.29 -10.95 -3.50
C GLY A 46 -9.16 -11.71 -4.19
N THR A 47 -8.26 -11.01 -4.91
CA THR A 47 -7.11 -11.64 -5.58
C THR A 47 -5.91 -11.84 -4.65
N GLU A 48 -5.97 -11.29 -3.43
CA GLU A 48 -4.88 -11.36 -2.42
C GLU A 48 -3.53 -10.80 -2.92
N LEU A 49 -3.58 -9.92 -3.93
CA LEU A 49 -2.41 -9.30 -4.55
C LEU A 49 -2.28 -7.80 -4.23
N GLY A 50 -3.26 -7.19 -3.55
CA GLY A 50 -3.34 -5.72 -3.40
C GLY A 50 -2.08 -5.08 -2.82
N LEU A 51 -1.61 -5.55 -1.66
CA LEU A 51 -0.38 -5.04 -1.04
C LEU A 51 0.88 -5.53 -1.76
N ALA A 52 0.87 -6.75 -2.30
CA ALA A 52 2.00 -7.29 -3.05
C ALA A 52 2.33 -6.44 -4.30
N VAL A 53 1.33 -5.82 -4.94
CA VAL A 53 1.54 -4.88 -6.05
C VAL A 53 2.20 -3.58 -5.59
N LEU A 54 1.88 -3.09 -4.38
CA LEU A 54 2.52 -1.90 -3.81
C LEU A 54 4.01 -2.10 -3.50
N ALA A 55 4.44 -3.35 -3.29
CA ALA A 55 5.84 -3.69 -3.07
C ALA A 55 6.70 -3.53 -4.33
N MET A 56 6.08 -3.49 -5.51
CA MET A 56 6.80 -3.24 -6.75
C MET A 56 7.25 -1.77 -6.79
N PRO A 57 8.49 -1.48 -7.22
CA PRO A 57 8.92 -0.10 -7.40
C PRO A 57 7.95 0.60 -8.34
N ALA A 58 7.34 1.70 -7.88
CA ALA A 58 6.60 2.58 -8.75
C ALA A 58 7.55 2.95 -9.90
N ARG A 59 7.18 2.60 -11.13
CA ARG A 59 7.92 3.04 -12.31
C ARG A 59 7.71 4.54 -12.40
N ASN A 60 8.70 5.30 -11.94
CA ASN A 60 8.76 6.70 -12.24
C ASN A 60 9.10 6.79 -13.73
N ASP A 61 8.10 7.08 -14.57
CA ASP A 61 8.38 7.54 -15.92
C ASP A 61 9.16 8.84 -15.75
N GLU A 62 10.50 8.77 -15.93
CA GLU A 62 11.27 10.01 -15.97
C GLU A 62 10.67 10.86 -17.10
N PRO A 63 10.38 12.15 -16.84
CA PRO A 63 9.91 13.01 -17.91
C PRO A 63 10.99 12.99 -18.99
N SER A 64 10.62 12.45 -20.15
CA SER A 64 11.47 12.40 -21.34
C SER A 64 12.04 13.79 -21.56
N ALA A 65 13.34 13.96 -21.28
CA ALA A 65 14.02 15.21 -21.49
C ALA A 65 13.93 15.55 -22.98
N SER A 66 13.22 16.63 -23.29
CA SER A 66 13.20 17.25 -24.60
C SER A 66 13.33 18.76 -24.46
#